data_AF-A0A924ZG14-F1
#
_entry.id   AF-A0A924ZG14-F1
#
_cell.length_a   1.000
_cell.length_b   1.000
_cell.length_c   1.000
_cell.angle_alpha   90.00
_cell.angle_beta   90.00
_cell.angle_gamma   90.00
#
_symmetry.space_group_name_H-M   'P 1'
#
loop_
_entity.id
_entity.type
_entity.pdbx_description
1 polymer ?
#
loop_
_entity_poly.entity_id
_entity_poly.type
_entity_poly.pdbx_seq_one_letter_code
_entity_poly.pdbx_strand_id
1 'polypeptide(L)'
;MPELAFGYLVGFFATLLLVGLHLFLQTQKQKSKAMRQVQSNLKKIGFFWSDSEAEIKPYTAGAEKADLNKSIKSILISGIAFTFMSWVGFVLQFIIMLSLRFLAVKRLERNVFDSELAANELSPTQIKIQYDKLMA
;
A
#
# COMPACT_ATOMS: atom_id res chain seq x y z
N MET A 1 7.36 -28.29 28.28
CA MET A 1 6.39 -27.43 29.00
C MET A 1 5.28 -27.06 28.03
N PRO A 2 4.11 -27.72 28.09
CA PRO A 2 3.00 -27.51 27.15
C PRO A 2 2.51 -26.06 27.09
N GLU A 3 2.67 -25.30 28.17
CA GLU A 3 2.28 -23.90 28.30
C GLU A 3 3.10 -22.99 27.37
N LEU A 4 4.41 -23.25 27.22
CA LEU A 4 5.28 -22.50 26.32
C LEU A 4 4.93 -22.76 24.85
N ALA A 5 4.61 -24.02 24.52
CA ALA A 5 4.17 -24.39 23.17
C ALA A 5 2.83 -23.73 22.81
N PHE A 6 1.88 -23.70 23.77
CA PHE A 6 0.62 -22.99 23.60
C PHE A 6 0.85 -21.48 23.38
N GLY A 7 1.67 -20.84 24.23
CA GLY A 7 2.00 -19.43 24.09
C GLY A 7 2.64 -19.07 22.74
N TYR A 8 3.52 -19.94 22.23
CA TYR A 8 4.11 -19.79 20.90
C TYR A 8 3.06 -19.88 19.79
N LEU A 9 2.17 -20.88 19.85
CA LEU A 9 1.10 -21.07 18.86
C LEU A 9 0.14 -19.89 18.81
N VAL A 10 -0.22 -19.31 19.96
CA VAL A 10 -1.08 -18.11 19.99
C VAL A 10 -0.41 -16.96 19.22
N GLY A 11 0.87 -16.69 19.47
CA GLY A 11 1.60 -15.64 18.74
C GLY A 11 1.77 -15.94 17.25
N PHE A 12 1.92 -17.22 16.88
CA PHE A 12 1.95 -17.66 15.49
C PHE A 12 0.63 -17.32 14.77
N PHE A 13 -0.51 -17.70 15.35
CA PHE A 13 -1.83 -17.38 14.77
C PHE A 13 -2.14 -15.89 14.76
N ALA A 14 -1.76 -15.16 15.82
CA ALA A 14 -1.90 -13.71 15.87
C ALA A 14 -1.13 -13.02 14.73
N THR A 15 0.07 -13.50 14.42
CA THR A 15 0.88 -12.98 13.30
C THR A 15 0.22 -13.27 11.96
N LEU A 16 -0.29 -14.49 11.74
CA LEU A 16 -1.03 -14.83 10.52
C LEU A 16 -2.28 -13.97 10.32
N LEU A 17 -3.06 -13.74 11.39
CA LEU A 17 -4.22 -12.85 11.35
C LEU A 17 -3.81 -11.43 10.97
N LEU A 18 -2.70 -10.93 11.52
CA LEU A 18 -2.18 -9.61 11.20
C LEU A 18 -1.70 -9.49 9.74
N VAL A 19 -1.07 -10.53 9.20
CA VAL A 19 -0.70 -10.59 7.76
C VAL A 19 -1.97 -10.57 6.90
N GLY A 20 -2.99 -11.35 7.26
CA GLY A 20 -4.29 -11.35 6.59
C GLY A 20 -4.96 -9.98 6.61
N LEU A 21 -4.94 -9.31 7.76
CA LEU A 21 -5.43 -7.94 7.90
C LEU A 21 -4.64 -6.98 7.00
N HIS A 22 -3.31 -7.05 6.99
CA HIS A 22 -2.45 -6.20 6.17
C HIS A 22 -2.77 -6.36 4.66
N LEU A 23 -2.93 -7.60 4.19
CA LEU A 23 -3.33 -7.89 2.80
C LEU A 23 -4.73 -7.37 2.47
N PHE A 24 -5.71 -7.62 3.35
CA PHE A 24 -7.07 -7.12 3.17
C PHE A 24 -7.07 -5.59 3.04
N LEU A 25 -6.39 -4.93 3.96
CA LEU A 25 -6.23 -3.49 4.01
C LEU A 25 -5.54 -2.92 2.75
N GLN A 26 -4.52 -3.60 2.23
CA GLN A 26 -3.86 -3.23 0.97
C GLN A 26 -4.79 -3.36 -0.23
N THR A 27 -5.53 -4.47 -0.33
CA THR A 27 -6.49 -4.68 -1.43
C THR A 27 -7.68 -3.72 -1.37
N GLN A 28 -8.12 -3.32 -0.18
CA GLN A 28 -9.17 -2.31 -0.01
C GLN A 28 -8.70 -0.93 -0.49
N LYS A 29 -7.46 -0.53 -0.19
CA LYS A 29 -6.88 0.73 -0.69
C LYS A 29 -6.92 0.78 -2.22
N GLN A 30 -6.54 -0.32 -2.89
CA GLN A 30 -6.57 -0.43 -4.35
C GLN A 30 -7.98 -0.37 -4.95
N LYS A 31 -8.98 -0.84 -4.20
CA LYS A 31 -10.39 -0.78 -4.63
C LYS A 31 -11.05 0.57 -4.34
N SER A 32 -10.40 1.46 -3.58
CA SER A 32 -10.97 2.75 -3.19
C SER A 32 -11.27 3.63 -4.41
N LYS A 33 -12.32 4.44 -4.30
CA LYS A 33 -12.71 5.39 -5.35
C LYS A 33 -11.58 6.37 -5.66
N ALA A 34 -10.93 6.89 -4.62
CA ALA A 34 -9.81 7.83 -4.76
C ALA A 34 -8.65 7.22 -5.55
N MET A 35 -8.22 6.00 -5.21
CA MET A 35 -7.17 5.31 -5.97
C MET A 35 -7.56 5.10 -7.44
N ARG A 36 -8.78 4.61 -7.70
CA ARG A 36 -9.27 4.43 -9.07
C ARG A 36 -9.29 5.74 -9.86
N GLN A 37 -9.67 6.84 -9.22
CA GLN A 37 -9.72 8.15 -9.84
C GLN A 37 -8.31 8.66 -10.17
N VAL A 38 -7.38 8.56 -9.22
CA VAL A 38 -5.96 8.90 -9.42
C VAL A 38 -5.36 8.09 -10.57
N GLN A 39 -5.54 6.76 -10.58
CA GLN A 39 -5.01 5.91 -11.64
C GLN A 39 -5.63 6.27 -13.00
N SER A 40 -6.95 6.47 -13.06
CA SER A 40 -7.64 6.84 -14.30
C SER A 40 -7.15 8.17 -14.87
N ASN A 41 -7.01 9.19 -14.00
CA ASN A 41 -6.52 10.51 -14.40
C ASN A 41 -5.04 10.46 -14.83
N LEU A 42 -4.15 9.87 -14.03
CA LEU A 42 -2.72 9.79 -14.37
C LEU A 42 -2.50 8.99 -15.66
N LYS A 43 -3.28 7.94 -15.89
CA LYS A 43 -3.16 7.12 -17.10
C LYS A 43 -3.45 7.91 -18.38
N LYS A 44 -4.33 8.91 -18.34
CA LYS A 44 -4.63 9.80 -19.49
C LYS A 44 -3.40 10.60 -19.95
N ILE A 45 -2.45 10.85 -19.05
CA ILE A 45 -1.19 11.55 -19.36
C ILE A 45 0.02 10.60 -19.42
N GLY A 46 -0.20 9.29 -19.40
CA GLY A 46 0.88 8.29 -19.51
C GLY A 46 1.63 8.02 -18.21
N PHE A 47 1.01 8.27 -17.05
CA PHE A 47 1.58 8.01 -15.73
C PHE A 47 0.66 7.11 -14.88
N PHE A 48 1.16 6.63 -13.74
CA PHE A 48 0.37 5.91 -12.75
C PHE A 48 0.93 6.15 -11.35
N TRP A 49 0.12 5.92 -10.32
CA TRP A 49 0.57 5.96 -8.93
C TRP A 49 1.11 4.59 -8.52
N SER A 50 2.38 4.53 -8.14
CA SER A 50 3.01 3.36 -7.54
C SER A 50 2.78 3.39 -6.04
N ASP A 51 2.00 2.43 -5.54
CA ASP A 51 1.68 2.31 -4.12
C ASP A 51 2.84 1.67 -3.35
N SER A 52 3.61 0.81 -4.00
CA SER A 52 4.79 0.18 -3.39
C SER A 52 5.94 1.17 -3.11
N GLU A 53 6.02 2.25 -3.88
CA GLU A 53 7.08 3.25 -3.76
C GLU A 53 6.54 4.64 -3.38
N ALA A 54 5.22 4.81 -3.29
CA ALA A 54 4.53 6.06 -3.00
C ALA A 54 4.95 7.22 -3.93
N GLU A 55 5.03 6.94 -5.24
CA GLU A 55 5.53 7.86 -6.26
C GLU A 55 4.73 7.75 -7.58
N ILE A 56 4.73 8.84 -8.35
CA ILE A 56 4.16 8.84 -9.71
C ILE A 56 5.21 8.33 -10.69
N LYS A 57 4.85 7.32 -11.49
CA LYS A 57 5.76 6.67 -12.43
C LYS A 57 5.20 6.64 -13.86
N PRO A 58 6.07 6.54 -14.89
CA PRO A 58 5.61 6.34 -16.25
C PRO A 58 4.76 5.07 -16.36
N TYR A 59 3.61 5.18 -17.01
CA TYR A 59 2.71 4.05 -17.20
C TYR A 59 3.24 3.12 -18.28
N THR A 60 3.34 1.84 -17.93
CA THR A 60 3.51 0.74 -18.88
C THR A 60 2.33 -0.22 -18.76
N ALA A 61 2.02 -0.94 -19.83
CA ALA A 61 0.90 -1.89 -19.81
C ALA A 61 1.12 -2.93 -18.70
N GLY A 62 0.19 -2.97 -17.73
CA GLY A 62 0.25 -3.90 -16.59
C GLY A 62 1.06 -3.40 -15.39
N ALA A 63 1.60 -2.17 -15.41
CA ALA A 63 2.39 -1.60 -14.32
C ALA A 63 1.65 -1.60 -12.97
N GLU A 64 0.38 -1.21 -12.94
CA GLU A 64 -0.45 -1.19 -11.72
C GLU A 64 -0.57 -2.60 -11.09
N LYS A 65 -0.79 -3.63 -11.91
CA LYS A 65 -0.90 -5.01 -11.44
C LYS A 65 0.45 -5.53 -10.93
N ALA A 66 1.54 -5.16 -11.61
CA ALA A 66 2.88 -5.51 -11.18
C ALA A 66 3.24 -4.86 -9.84
N ASP A 67 2.87 -3.58 -9.65
CA ASP A 67 3.07 -2.84 -8.40
C ASP A 67 2.27 -3.45 -7.25
N LEU A 68 1.00 -3.79 -7.47
CA LEU A 68 0.18 -4.49 -6.48
C LEU A 68 0.79 -5.85 -6.10
N ASN A 69 1.22 -6.63 -7.09
CA ASN A 69 1.87 -7.92 -6.84
C ASN A 69 3.18 -7.76 -6.07
N LYS A 70 3.95 -6.69 -6.32
CA LYS A 70 5.16 -6.36 -5.57
C LYS A 70 4.84 -6.07 -4.11
N SER A 71 3.81 -5.26 -3.83
CA SER A 71 3.36 -4.98 -2.45
C SER A 71 2.85 -6.24 -1.74
N ILE A 72 2.00 -7.05 -2.39
CA ILE A 72 1.49 -8.31 -1.84
C ILE A 72 2.65 -9.27 -1.53
N LYS A 73 3.59 -9.41 -2.46
CA LYS A 73 4.77 -10.28 -2.29
C LYS A 73 5.62 -9.82 -1.11
N SER A 74 5.83 -8.51 -0.95
CA SER A 74 6.56 -7.95 0.20
C SER A 74 5.87 -8.27 1.53
N ILE A 75 4.54 -8.11 1.59
CA ILE A 75 3.73 -8.43 2.79
C ILE A 75 3.80 -9.92 3.11
N LEU A 76 3.71 -10.80 2.10
CA LEU A 76 3.77 -12.25 2.30
C LEU A 76 5.14 -12.71 2.76
N ILE A 77 6.22 -12.23 2.14
CA ILE A 77 7.60 -12.61 2.51
C ILE A 77 7.89 -12.20 3.95
N SER A 78 7.62 -10.93 4.29
CA SER A 78 7.80 -10.44 5.66
C SER A 78 6.90 -11.17 6.65
N GLY A 79 5.62 -11.36 6.30
CA GLY A 79 4.65 -12.06 7.11
C GLY A 79 5.03 -13.50 7.44
N ILE A 80 5.45 -14.27 6.44
CA ILE A 80 5.92 -15.66 6.62
C ILE A 80 7.15 -15.69 7.52
N ALA A 81 8.15 -14.83 7.24
CA ALA A 81 9.37 -14.77 8.04
C ALA A 81 9.08 -14.46 9.52
N PHE A 82 8.19 -13.50 9.78
CA PHE A 82 7.84 -13.11 11.16
C PHE A 82 6.91 -14.10 11.85
N THR A 83 6.09 -14.85 11.12
CA THR A 83 5.21 -15.86 11.73
C THR A 83 6.00 -16.90 12.52
N PHE A 84 7.18 -17.31 12.04
CA PHE A 84 8.06 -18.24 12.77
C PHE A 84 8.67 -17.66 14.06
N MET A 85 8.64 -16.33 14.22
CA MET A 85 9.10 -15.62 15.41
C MET A 85 7.99 -15.40 16.46
N SER A 86 6.76 -15.88 16.20
CA SER A 86 5.62 -15.77 17.12
C SER A 86 5.39 -14.32 17.58
N TRP A 87 5.33 -14.04 18.88
CA TRP A 87 5.07 -12.70 19.42
C TRP A 87 6.05 -11.62 18.99
N VAL A 88 7.35 -11.95 18.85
CA VAL A 88 8.34 -10.99 18.34
C VAL A 88 7.99 -10.60 16.91
N GLY A 89 7.64 -11.60 16.09
CA GLY A 89 7.20 -11.38 14.72
C GLY A 89 5.91 -10.57 14.62
N PHE A 90 4.94 -10.84 15.49
CA PHE A 90 3.71 -10.06 15.59
C PHE A 90 4.00 -8.58 15.81
N VAL A 91 4.84 -8.25 16.81
CA VAL A 91 5.18 -6.86 17.14
C VAL A 91 5.88 -6.17 15.96
N LEU A 92 6.86 -6.84 15.34
CA LEU A 92 7.56 -6.29 14.17
C LEU A 92 6.61 -6.06 12.98
N GLN A 93 5.76 -7.04 12.66
CA GLN A 93 4.79 -6.90 11.58
C GLN A 93 3.78 -5.79 11.87
N PHE A 94 3.38 -5.63 13.13
CA PHE A 94 2.45 -4.60 13.55
C PHE A 94 3.06 -3.21 13.38
N ILE A 95 4.32 -3.04 13.80
CA ILE A 95 5.08 -1.80 13.60
C ILE A 95 5.20 -1.47 12.11
N ILE A 96 5.53 -2.45 11.27
CA ILE A 96 5.63 -2.23 9.81
C ILE A 96 4.28 -1.81 9.22
N MET A 97 3.20 -2.51 9.57
CA MET A 97 1.86 -2.18 9.08
C MET A 97 1.43 -0.77 9.50
N LEU A 98 1.65 -0.40 10.76
CA LEU A 98 1.38 0.96 11.23
C LEU A 98 2.27 2.00 10.55
N SER A 99 3.55 1.67 10.34
CA SER A 99 4.49 2.58 9.70
C SER A 99 4.06 2.88 8.27
N LEU A 100 3.74 1.86 7.48
CA LEU A 100 3.26 2.03 6.10
C LEU A 100 1.93 2.79 6.01
N ARG A 101 1.09 2.73 7.04
CA ARG A 101 -0.24 3.37 7.03
C ARG A 101 -0.28 4.78 7.59
N PHE A 102 0.51 5.07 8.60
CA PHE A 102 0.38 6.31 9.37
C PHE A 102 1.65 7.14 9.42
N LEU A 103 2.83 6.52 9.39
CA LEU A 103 4.10 7.21 9.63
C LEU A 103 4.90 7.47 8.34
N ALA A 104 4.78 6.58 7.37
CA ALA A 104 5.51 6.60 6.10
C ALA A 104 4.66 7.15 4.94
N VAL A 105 3.49 7.74 5.22
CA VAL A 105 2.70 8.42 4.19
C VAL A 105 3.53 9.61 3.70
N LYS A 106 4.11 9.48 2.51
CA LYS A 106 4.90 10.55 1.90
C LYS A 106 4.00 11.78 1.78
N ARG A 107 4.57 12.98 1.98
CA ARG A 107 3.85 14.25 1.73
C ARG A 107 3.20 14.26 0.35
N LEU A 108 3.90 13.69 -0.64
CA LEU A 108 3.40 13.51 -1.99
C LEU A 108 2.13 12.66 -2.04
N GLU A 109 2.08 11.52 -1.34
CA GLU A 109 0.88 10.67 -1.29
C GLU A 109 -0.30 11.45 -0.75
N ARG A 110 -0.14 12.12 0.40
CA ARG A 110 -1.21 12.95 0.96
C ARG A 110 -1.67 14.03 -0.01
N ASN A 111 -0.74 14.74 -0.63
CA ASN A 111 -1.07 15.79 -1.60
C ASN A 111 -1.79 15.23 -2.83
N VAL A 112 -1.39 14.07 -3.35
CA VAL A 112 -2.07 13.40 -4.48
C VAL A 112 -3.50 13.03 -4.10
N PHE A 113 -3.71 12.39 -2.95
CA PHE A 113 -5.02 11.91 -2.53
C PHE A 113 -5.96 13.00 -1.99
N ASP A 114 -5.43 14.13 -1.52
CA ASP A 114 -6.20 15.31 -1.14
C ASP A 114 -6.48 16.25 -2.34
N SER A 115 -5.83 16.01 -3.50
CA SER A 115 -6.00 16.85 -4.70
C SER A 115 -7.24 16.49 -5.54
N GLU A 116 -7.53 17.36 -6.52
CA GLU A 116 -8.57 17.11 -7.51
C GLU A 116 -8.34 15.83 -8.34
N LEU A 117 -7.10 15.32 -8.42
CA LEU A 117 -6.79 14.06 -9.10
C LEU A 117 -7.53 12.87 -8.48
N ALA A 118 -7.81 12.91 -7.18
CA ALA A 118 -8.52 11.86 -6.46
C ALA A 118 -10.03 12.10 -6.35
N ALA A 119 -10.47 13.36 -6.47
CA ALA A 119 -11.87 13.74 -6.28
C ALA A 119 -12.69 13.68 -7.58
N ASN A 120 -12.13 14.15 -8.70
CA ASN A 120 -12.88 14.44 -9.92
C ASN A 120 -12.26 13.77 -11.15
N GLU A 121 -13.08 13.55 -12.17
CA GLU A 121 -12.58 13.23 -13.49
C GLU A 121 -12.09 14.51 -14.18
N LEU A 122 -10.81 14.51 -14.55
CA LEU A 122 -10.16 15.70 -15.10
C LEU A 122 -9.82 15.50 -16.59
N SER A 123 -9.77 16.62 -17.31
CA SER A 123 -9.22 16.67 -18.66
C SER A 123 -7.68 16.58 -18.64
N PRO A 124 -7.03 16.11 -19.73
CA PRO A 124 -5.57 15.98 -19.77
C PRO A 124 -4.81 17.25 -19.40
N THR A 125 -5.31 18.42 -19.81
CA THR A 125 -4.71 19.71 -19.50
C THR A 125 -4.78 20.04 -18.01
N GLN A 126 -5.92 19.80 -17.36
CA GLN A 126 -6.07 20.01 -15.92
C GLN A 126 -5.20 19.03 -15.12
N ILE A 127 -5.11 17.78 -15.57
CA ILE A 127 -4.25 16.76 -14.95
C ILE A 127 -2.79 17.22 -14.98
N LYS A 128 -2.32 17.75 -16.11
CA LYS A 128 -0.96 18.25 -16.24
C LYS A 128 -0.67 19.42 -15.30
N ILE A 129 -1.60 20.37 -15.18
CA ILE A 129 -1.48 21.49 -14.23
C ILE A 129 -1.37 20.98 -12.79
N GLN A 130 -2.21 20.01 -12.40
CA GLN A 130 -2.16 19.43 -11.06
C GLN A 130 -0.87 18.63 -10.84
N TYR A 131 -0.41 17.89 -11.84
CA TYR A 131 0.85 17.16 -11.79
C TYR A 131 2.04 18.10 -11.60
N ASP A 132 2.13 19.17 -12.39
CA ASP A 132 3.22 20.16 -12.29
C ASP A 132 3.23 20.82 -10.91
N LYS A 133 2.06 21.08 -10.31
CA LYS A 133 1.94 21.59 -8.92
C LYS A 133 2.41 20.60 -7.86
N LEU A 134 2.25 19.29 -8.09
CA LEU A 134 2.66 18.26 -7.14
C LEU A 134 4.17 17.96 -7.20
N MET A 135 4.81 18.26 -8.33
CA MET A 135 6.24 18.03 -8.58
C MET A 135 7.10 19.29 -8.40
N ALA A 136 6.49 20.46 -8.22
CA ALA A 136 7.15 21.73 -7.90
C ALA A 136 7.53 21.81 -6.42
#